data_AF-A0A642C1Z8-F1
#
_entry.id   AF-A0A642C1Z8-F1
#
_cell.length_a   1.000
_cell.length_b   1.000
_cell.length_c   1.000
_cell.angle_alpha   90.00
_cell.angle_beta   90.00
_cell.angle_gamma   90.00
#
_symmetry.space_group_name_H-M   'P 1'
#
loop_
_entity.id
_entity.type
_entity.pdbx_description
1 polymer ?
#
loop_
_entity_poly.entity_id
_entity_poly.type
_entity_poly.pdbx_seq_one_letter_code
_entity_poly.pdbx_strand_id
1 'polypeptide(L)'
;HMWYIYLLIGLYLYLPVFSAWVEKASERAKLMFLLAWGVTLLLPYYYQFVSNYLWGTCSWNSFGMLYAFAGFNGYLLLGHYLKNLEWSLKKTLAIGIPMFAAGYAVTFLGFRHITALPEYTDEMLELFFTYCSLNVVMMTIPVFMLAKKVKVNSERMKKALANLTVCGFGIYMIHYFFTGPSVVLMRAIDMPIGLQIPVAAILAFAVSWGLVWLIYRAGKVAKYIVG
;
A
#
# COMPACT_ATOMS: atom_id res chain seq x y z
N HIS A 1 -3.62 -11.32 8.65
CA HIS A 1 -2.81 -10.17 9.13
C HIS A 1 -1.34 -10.20 8.73
N MET A 2 -0.59 -11.30 8.87
CA MET A 2 0.84 -11.31 8.50
C MET A 2 1.15 -11.52 7.00
N TRP A 3 0.12 -11.54 6.13
CA TRP A 3 0.26 -11.81 4.70
C TRP A 3 1.28 -10.87 4.02
N TYR A 4 1.36 -9.62 4.50
CA TYR A 4 2.28 -8.62 3.96
C TYR A 4 3.76 -8.99 4.15
N ILE A 5 4.14 -9.73 5.21
CA ILE A 5 5.52 -10.22 5.37
C ILE A 5 5.86 -11.23 4.29
N TYR A 6 4.97 -12.19 4.03
CA TYR A 6 5.18 -13.21 3.01
C TYR A 6 5.28 -12.60 1.63
N LEU A 7 4.47 -11.58 1.36
CA LEU A 7 4.59 -10.76 0.16
C LEU A 7 5.97 -10.09 0.07
N LEU A 8 6.43 -9.44 1.14
CA LEU A 8 7.74 -8.77 1.15
C LEU A 8 8.86 -9.78 0.89
N ILE A 9 8.89 -10.91 1.61
CA ILE A 9 9.87 -11.97 1.39
C ILE A 9 9.88 -12.39 -0.08
N GLY A 10 8.71 -12.64 -0.68
CA GLY A 10 8.60 -12.98 -2.10
C GLY A 10 9.16 -11.90 -3.02
N LEU A 11 8.86 -10.62 -2.77
CA LEU A 11 9.41 -9.51 -3.55
C LEU A 11 10.93 -9.41 -3.41
N TYR A 12 11.50 -9.57 -2.22
CA TYR A 12 12.94 -9.53 -1.99
C TYR A 12 13.68 -10.70 -2.65
N LEU A 13 13.08 -11.89 -2.68
CA LEU A 13 13.62 -13.04 -3.40
C LEU A 13 13.61 -12.82 -4.92
N TYR A 14 12.56 -12.18 -5.45
CA TYR A 14 12.43 -11.88 -6.87
C TYR A 14 13.29 -10.67 -7.32
N LEU A 15 13.59 -9.76 -6.40
CA LEU A 15 14.21 -8.46 -6.69
C LEU A 15 15.52 -8.56 -7.49
N PRO A 16 16.48 -9.46 -7.22
CA PRO A 16 17.71 -9.56 -8.00
C PRO A 16 17.46 -9.87 -9.49
N VAL A 17 16.51 -10.77 -9.77
CA VAL A 17 16.13 -11.14 -11.14
C VAL A 17 15.47 -9.96 -11.83
N PHE A 18 14.53 -9.30 -11.14
CA PHE A 18 13.81 -8.17 -11.67
C PHE A 18 14.74 -6.97 -11.95
N SER A 19 15.61 -6.64 -11.00
CA SER A 19 16.57 -5.54 -11.11
C SER A 19 17.53 -5.73 -12.28
N ALA A 20 18.03 -6.95 -12.51
CA ALA A 20 18.90 -7.24 -13.66
C ALA A 20 18.23 -6.94 -15.01
N TRP A 21 16.90 -7.14 -15.11
CA TRP A 21 16.14 -6.73 -16.29
C TRP A 21 15.92 -5.22 -16.32
N VAL A 22 15.49 -4.60 -15.21
CA VAL A 22 15.21 -3.15 -15.13
C VAL A 22 16.44 -2.30 -15.48
N GLU A 23 17.64 -2.73 -15.07
CA GLU A 23 18.91 -2.03 -15.38
C GLU A 23 19.24 -2.03 -16.86
N LYS A 24 18.89 -3.11 -17.59
CA LYS A 24 19.21 -3.28 -19.01
C LYS A 24 18.08 -2.83 -19.93
N ALA A 25 16.84 -2.85 -19.46
CA ALA A 25 15.66 -2.52 -20.24
C ALA A 25 15.65 -1.05 -20.64
N SER A 26 15.27 -0.77 -21.89
CA SER A 26 15.05 0.60 -22.34
C SER A 26 13.84 1.22 -21.64
N GLU A 27 13.81 2.55 -21.55
CA GLU A 27 12.65 3.27 -20.97
C GLU A 27 11.35 2.93 -21.70
N ARG A 28 11.40 2.72 -23.02
CA ARG A 28 10.25 2.26 -23.80
C ARG A 28 9.77 0.88 -23.35
N ALA A 29 10.68 -0.06 -23.10
CA ALA A 29 10.32 -1.39 -22.62
C ALA A 29 9.68 -1.33 -21.22
N LYS A 30 10.22 -0.50 -20.31
CA LYS A 30 9.64 -0.27 -18.98
C LYS A 30 8.23 0.30 -19.07
N LEU A 31 8.02 1.29 -19.95
CA LEU A 31 6.70 1.88 -20.20
C LEU A 31 5.71 0.87 -20.76
N MET A 32 6.13 0.04 -21.73
CA MET A 32 5.27 -1.02 -22.28
C MET A 32 4.87 -2.05 -21.21
N PHE A 33 5.80 -2.42 -20.32
CA PHE A 33 5.47 -3.26 -19.17
C PHE A 33 4.47 -2.57 -18.25
N LEU A 34 4.66 -1.30 -17.91
CA LEU A 34 3.73 -0.54 -17.07
C LEU A 34 2.35 -0.38 -17.71
N LEU A 35 2.26 -0.28 -19.04
CA LEU A 35 0.98 -0.28 -19.76
C LEU A 35 0.29 -1.64 -19.65
N ALA A 36 1.01 -2.74 -19.88
CA ALA A 36 0.47 -4.09 -19.71
C ALA A 36 0.01 -4.32 -18.27
N TRP A 37 0.81 -3.94 -17.27
CA TRP A 37 0.43 -3.97 -15.86
C TRP A 37 -0.76 -3.06 -15.57
N GLY A 38 -0.82 -1.87 -16.19
CA GLY A 38 -1.97 -0.97 -16.06
C GLY A 38 -3.29 -1.61 -16.51
N VAL A 39 -3.25 -2.45 -17.54
CA VAL A 39 -4.41 -3.25 -17.95
C VAL A 39 -4.74 -4.33 -16.91
N THR A 40 -3.74 -4.96 -16.28
CA THR A 40 -4.00 -5.98 -15.26
C THR A 40 -4.65 -5.42 -13.98
N LEU A 41 -4.51 -4.11 -13.70
CA LEU A 41 -5.22 -3.44 -12.60
C LEU A 41 -6.75 -3.41 -12.75
N LEU A 42 -7.26 -3.72 -13.95
CA LEU A 42 -8.69 -3.87 -14.20
C LEU A 42 -9.18 -5.30 -13.94
N LEU A 43 -8.29 -6.29 -13.82
CA LEU A 43 -8.65 -7.69 -13.61
C LEU A 43 -9.57 -7.90 -12.40
N PRO A 44 -9.33 -7.27 -11.22
CA PRO A 44 -10.23 -7.44 -10.08
C PRO A 44 -11.68 -7.04 -10.40
N TYR A 45 -11.88 -5.98 -11.19
CA TYR A 45 -13.20 -5.55 -11.64
C TYR A 45 -13.84 -6.55 -12.61
N TYR A 46 -13.05 -7.09 -13.53
CA TYR A 46 -13.54 -8.12 -14.46
C TYR A 46 -13.94 -9.41 -13.73
N TYR A 47 -13.16 -9.82 -12.73
CA TYR A 47 -13.50 -10.98 -11.91
C TYR A 47 -14.82 -10.76 -11.18
N GLN A 48 -15.01 -9.57 -10.59
CA GLN A 48 -16.21 -9.25 -9.83
C GLN A 48 -17.48 -9.09 -10.69
N PHE A 49 -17.37 -8.40 -11.85
CA PHE A 49 -18.55 -7.94 -12.59
C PHE A 49 -18.82 -8.70 -13.89
N VAL A 50 -17.87 -9.52 -14.36
CA VAL A 50 -18.00 -10.26 -15.63
C VAL A 50 -18.01 -11.75 -15.39
N SER A 51 -16.94 -12.30 -14.80
CA SER A 51 -16.84 -13.72 -14.47
C SER A 51 -15.71 -13.98 -13.49
N ASN A 52 -15.98 -14.78 -12.45
CA ASN A 52 -14.95 -15.23 -11.50
C ASN A 52 -13.83 -16.04 -12.17
N TYR A 53 -14.10 -16.65 -13.32
CA TYR A 53 -13.14 -17.44 -14.09
C TYR A 53 -12.98 -16.82 -15.48
N LEU A 54 -11.86 -16.12 -15.68
CA LEU A 54 -11.46 -15.53 -16.95
C LEU A 54 -10.07 -16.01 -17.36
N TRP A 55 -9.87 -16.16 -18.67
CA TRP A 55 -8.57 -16.34 -19.31
C TRP A 55 -7.69 -17.41 -18.66
N GLY A 56 -8.29 -18.58 -18.42
CA GLY A 56 -7.61 -19.76 -17.90
C GLY A 56 -7.61 -19.89 -16.37
N THR A 57 -8.22 -18.95 -15.63
CA THR A 57 -8.42 -19.12 -14.19
C THR A 57 -9.55 -20.09 -13.88
N CYS A 58 -9.39 -20.88 -12.81
CA CYS A 58 -10.43 -21.75 -12.25
C CYS A 58 -10.15 -22.00 -10.75
N SER A 59 -10.99 -22.76 -10.06
CA SER A 59 -10.86 -23.02 -8.62
C SER A 59 -9.52 -23.64 -8.20
N TRP A 60 -8.83 -24.34 -9.11
CA TRP A 60 -7.50 -24.91 -8.86
C TRP A 60 -6.38 -24.26 -9.67
N ASN A 61 -6.67 -23.24 -10.49
CA ASN A 61 -5.67 -22.49 -11.24
C ASN A 61 -5.83 -20.99 -11.04
N SER A 62 -4.99 -20.42 -10.18
CA SER A 62 -4.88 -18.98 -9.97
C SER A 62 -3.97 -18.29 -11.01
N PHE A 63 -3.27 -19.06 -11.86
CA PHE A 63 -2.30 -18.56 -12.83
C PHE A 63 -2.95 -18.34 -14.21
N GLY A 64 -3.78 -17.29 -14.31
CA GLY A 64 -4.41 -16.89 -15.58
C GLY A 64 -3.42 -16.29 -16.59
N MET A 65 -3.90 -16.03 -17.80
CA MET A 65 -3.12 -15.51 -18.94
C MET A 65 -2.18 -14.33 -18.60
N LEU A 66 -2.64 -13.39 -17.76
CA LEU A 66 -1.90 -12.16 -17.42
C LEU A 66 -1.18 -12.24 -16.07
N TYR A 67 -1.10 -13.42 -15.45
CA TYR A 67 -0.55 -13.60 -14.10
C TYR A 67 0.86 -12.99 -13.93
N ALA A 68 1.76 -13.22 -14.89
CA ALA A 68 3.13 -12.71 -14.84
C ALA A 68 3.25 -11.17 -15.00
N PHE A 69 2.20 -10.51 -15.50
CA PHE A 69 2.11 -9.07 -15.68
C PHE A 69 1.28 -8.38 -14.60
N ALA A 70 0.73 -9.14 -13.65
CA ALA A 70 -0.10 -8.65 -12.56
C ALA A 70 0.66 -8.66 -11.23
N GLY A 71 0.13 -7.91 -10.25
CA GLY A 71 0.64 -7.93 -8.89
C GLY A 71 1.63 -6.81 -8.56
N PHE A 72 2.38 -7.01 -7.47
CA PHE A 72 3.17 -5.96 -6.81
C PHE A 72 4.49 -5.61 -7.50
N ASN A 73 4.97 -6.44 -8.43
CA ASN A 73 6.14 -6.13 -9.26
C ASN A 73 5.92 -4.88 -10.12
N GLY A 74 4.69 -4.61 -10.58
CA GLY A 74 4.39 -3.39 -11.30
C GLY A 74 4.54 -2.14 -10.42
N TYR A 75 4.24 -2.21 -9.12
CA TYR A 75 4.53 -1.13 -8.18
C TYR A 75 6.05 -0.89 -8.01
N LEU A 76 6.87 -1.95 -8.02
CA LEU A 76 8.32 -1.81 -7.97
C LEU A 76 8.83 -1.03 -9.20
N LEU A 77 8.36 -1.38 -10.39
CA LEU A 77 8.75 -0.68 -11.63
C LEU A 77 8.19 0.74 -11.68
N LEU A 78 6.93 0.93 -11.27
CA LEU A 78 6.29 2.24 -11.24
C LEU A 78 7.05 3.18 -10.29
N GLY A 79 7.40 2.72 -9.10
CA GLY A 79 8.22 3.48 -8.16
C GLY A 79 9.60 3.82 -8.73
N HIS A 80 10.27 2.87 -9.37
CA HIS A 80 11.54 3.11 -10.06
C HIS A 80 11.41 4.17 -11.17
N TYR A 81 10.35 4.10 -11.98
CA TYR A 81 10.09 5.04 -13.06
C TYR A 81 9.76 6.45 -12.54
N LEU A 82 8.83 6.55 -11.58
CA LEU A 82 8.40 7.82 -10.98
C LEU A 82 9.51 8.50 -10.16
N LYS A 83 10.44 7.73 -9.58
CA LYS A 83 11.60 8.26 -8.87
C LYS A 83 12.38 9.25 -9.74
N ASN A 84 12.56 8.94 -11.02
CA ASN A 84 13.32 9.77 -11.96
C ASN A 84 12.45 10.81 -12.69
N LEU A 85 11.12 10.70 -12.60
CA LEU A 85 10.19 11.61 -13.25
C LEU A 85 10.06 12.92 -12.45
N GLU A 86 10.47 14.04 -13.05
CA GLU A 86 10.39 15.36 -12.42
C GLU A 86 9.18 16.17 -12.87
N TRP A 87 8.23 16.35 -11.96
CA TRP A 87 7.12 17.29 -12.10
C TRP A 87 7.35 18.51 -11.21
N SER A 88 6.97 19.70 -11.66
CA SER A 88 6.86 20.86 -10.78
C SER A 88 5.77 20.61 -9.72
N LEU A 89 5.81 21.32 -8.58
CA LEU A 89 4.75 21.20 -7.57
C LEU A 89 3.38 21.55 -8.16
N LYS A 90 3.32 22.61 -8.97
CA LYS A 90 2.10 23.02 -9.68
C LYS A 90 1.56 21.90 -10.57
N LYS A 91 2.41 21.25 -11.37
CA LYS A 91 2.02 20.11 -12.21
C LYS A 91 1.57 18.93 -11.37
N THR A 92 2.27 18.64 -10.27
CA THR A 92 1.94 17.57 -9.33
C THR A 92 0.56 17.76 -8.72
N LEU A 93 0.21 18.98 -8.30
CA LEU A 93 -1.11 19.28 -7.76
C LEU A 93 -2.18 19.28 -8.85
N ALA A 94 -1.91 19.89 -10.01
CA ALA A 94 -2.88 20.01 -11.10
C ALA A 94 -3.30 18.65 -11.68
N ILE A 95 -2.37 17.69 -11.78
CA ILE A 95 -2.67 16.33 -12.25
C ILE A 95 -3.06 15.42 -11.08
N GLY A 96 -2.36 15.56 -9.95
CA GLY A 96 -2.48 14.65 -8.82
C GLY A 96 -3.79 14.79 -8.06
N ILE A 97 -4.33 16.00 -7.88
CA ILE A 97 -5.60 16.21 -7.18
C ILE A 97 -6.76 15.56 -7.95
N PRO A 98 -6.97 15.82 -9.26
CA PRO A 98 -8.02 15.14 -10.02
C PRO A 98 -7.86 13.62 -10.06
N MET A 99 -6.61 13.13 -10.24
CA MET A 99 -6.33 11.69 -10.27
C MET A 99 -6.66 11.02 -8.93
N PHE A 100 -6.22 11.62 -7.82
CA PHE A 100 -6.54 11.13 -6.47
C PHE A 100 -8.04 11.17 -6.22
N ALA A 101 -8.70 12.28 -6.54
CA ALA A 101 -10.14 12.45 -6.33
C ALA A 101 -10.95 11.42 -7.10
N ALA A 102 -10.57 11.11 -8.34
CA ALA A 102 -11.22 10.08 -9.14
C ALA A 102 -11.02 8.68 -8.54
N GLY A 103 -9.79 8.31 -8.16
CA GLY A 103 -9.52 7.03 -7.49
C GLY A 103 -10.26 6.92 -6.14
N TYR A 104 -10.30 8.00 -5.37
CA TYR A 104 -11.04 8.08 -4.12
C TYR A 104 -12.55 7.96 -4.33
N ALA A 105 -13.11 8.62 -5.36
CA ALA A 105 -14.53 8.52 -5.69
C ALA A 105 -14.93 7.09 -6.03
N VAL A 106 -14.15 6.39 -6.86
CA VAL A 106 -14.38 4.97 -7.17
C VAL A 106 -14.34 4.12 -5.90
N THR A 107 -13.33 4.35 -5.06
CA THR A 107 -13.16 3.63 -3.79
C THR A 107 -14.36 3.84 -2.85
N PHE A 108 -14.70 5.10 -2.60
CA PHE A 108 -15.74 5.49 -1.65
C PHE A 108 -17.14 5.10 -2.13
N LEU A 109 -17.49 5.42 -3.37
CA LEU A 109 -18.82 5.11 -3.92
C LEU A 109 -18.99 3.60 -4.08
N GLY A 110 -17.95 2.91 -4.53
CA GLY A 110 -17.95 1.45 -4.66
C GLY A 110 -18.09 0.74 -3.32
N PHE A 111 -17.27 1.10 -2.34
CA PHE A 111 -17.37 0.56 -0.98
C PHE A 111 -18.76 0.82 -0.39
N ARG A 112 -19.26 2.06 -0.49
CA ARG A 112 -20.59 2.42 0.00
C ARG A 112 -21.68 1.59 -0.68
N HIS A 113 -21.59 1.38 -1.99
CA HIS A 113 -22.54 0.57 -2.73
C HIS A 113 -22.54 -0.89 -2.27
N ILE A 114 -21.37 -1.53 -2.17
CA ILE A 114 -21.26 -2.93 -1.73
C ILE A 114 -21.78 -3.10 -0.31
N THR A 115 -21.42 -2.21 0.62
CA THR A 115 -21.90 -2.28 2.01
C THR A 115 -23.40 -2.05 2.17
N ALA A 116 -24.07 -1.51 1.15
CA ALA A 116 -25.52 -1.33 1.14
C ALA A 116 -26.26 -2.56 0.58
N LEU A 117 -25.54 -3.54 0.02
CA LEU A 117 -26.16 -4.79 -0.44
C LEU A 117 -26.56 -5.64 0.77
N PRO A 118 -27.69 -6.36 0.69
CA PRO A 118 -28.17 -7.21 1.79
C PRO A 118 -27.22 -8.37 2.07
N GLU A 119 -26.57 -8.89 1.03
CA GLU A 119 -25.54 -9.92 1.12
C GLU A 119 -24.38 -9.49 0.22
N TYR A 120 -23.19 -9.34 0.81
CA TYR A 120 -21.95 -9.12 0.09
C TYR A 120 -20.87 -10.04 0.65
N THR A 121 -19.90 -10.41 -0.17
CA THR A 121 -18.75 -11.20 0.27
C THR A 121 -17.57 -10.29 0.61
N ASP A 122 -16.60 -10.83 1.35
CA ASP A 122 -15.37 -10.10 1.69
C ASP A 122 -14.63 -9.66 0.42
N GLU A 123 -14.61 -10.49 -0.63
CA GLU A 123 -13.95 -10.15 -1.91
C GLU A 123 -14.61 -8.95 -2.61
N MET A 124 -15.95 -8.87 -2.56
CA MET A 124 -16.70 -7.73 -3.11
C MET A 124 -16.33 -6.44 -2.39
N LEU A 125 -16.19 -6.51 -1.07
CA LEU A 125 -15.82 -5.38 -0.23
C LEU A 125 -14.38 -4.95 -0.52
N GLU A 126 -13.46 -5.92 -0.57
CA GLU A 126 -12.03 -5.72 -0.77
C GLU A 126 -11.66 -5.16 -2.13
N LEU A 127 -12.46 -5.40 -3.17
CA LEU A 127 -12.22 -4.87 -4.53
C LEU A 127 -11.87 -3.38 -4.53
N PHE A 128 -12.56 -2.57 -3.73
CA PHE A 128 -12.41 -1.12 -3.76
C PHE A 128 -11.18 -0.61 -3.00
N PHE A 129 -10.53 -1.45 -2.20
CA PHE A 129 -9.29 -1.09 -1.49
C PHE A 129 -8.14 -2.09 -1.72
N THR A 130 -8.31 -3.07 -2.61
CA THR A 130 -7.25 -4.01 -2.98
C THR A 130 -6.10 -3.28 -3.67
N TYR A 131 -4.88 -3.61 -3.29
CA TYR A 131 -3.69 -2.86 -3.68
C TYR A 131 -3.47 -2.81 -5.20
N CYS A 132 -3.72 -3.93 -5.89
CA CYS A 132 -3.48 -4.04 -7.34
C CYS A 132 -4.75 -3.73 -8.14
N SER A 133 -5.37 -2.58 -7.87
CA SER A 133 -6.54 -2.06 -8.57
C SER A 133 -6.27 -0.67 -9.13
N LEU A 134 -6.99 -0.31 -10.19
CA LEU A 134 -6.77 0.96 -10.90
C LEU A 134 -6.99 2.18 -9.99
N ASN A 135 -8.06 2.19 -9.20
CA ASN A 135 -8.39 3.26 -8.28
C ASN A 135 -7.33 3.46 -7.20
N VAL A 136 -6.74 2.38 -6.67
CA VAL A 136 -5.63 2.49 -5.70
C VAL A 136 -4.38 3.05 -6.37
N VAL A 137 -4.03 2.61 -7.58
CA VAL A 137 -2.90 3.19 -8.33
C VAL A 137 -3.08 4.69 -8.60
N MET A 138 -4.29 5.10 -8.97
CA MET A 138 -4.63 6.52 -9.16
C MET A 138 -4.45 7.35 -7.89
N MET A 139 -4.66 6.78 -6.70
CA MET A 139 -4.39 7.48 -5.44
C MET A 139 -2.91 7.44 -5.04
N THR A 140 -2.22 6.32 -5.27
CA THR A 140 -0.81 6.15 -4.87
C THR A 140 0.16 7.00 -5.69
N ILE A 141 -0.05 7.18 -7.01
CA ILE A 141 0.82 7.99 -7.87
C ILE A 141 0.93 9.44 -7.36
N PRO A 142 -0.17 10.19 -7.13
CA PRO A 142 -0.13 11.53 -6.56
C PRO A 142 0.56 11.58 -5.20
N VAL A 143 0.27 10.63 -4.32
CA VAL A 143 0.87 10.56 -2.98
C VAL A 143 2.39 10.38 -3.09
N PHE A 144 2.86 9.48 -3.96
CA PHE A 144 4.29 9.27 -4.21
C PHE A 144 4.96 10.54 -4.77
N MET A 145 4.34 11.18 -5.75
CA MET A 145 4.87 12.40 -6.36
C MET A 145 4.92 13.58 -5.37
N LEU A 146 3.95 13.67 -4.44
CA LEU A 146 3.97 14.65 -3.35
C LEU A 146 5.05 14.32 -2.31
N ALA A 147 5.21 13.04 -1.93
CA ALA A 147 6.23 12.60 -1.00
C ALA A 147 7.65 12.96 -1.49
N LYS A 148 7.91 12.86 -2.81
CA LYS A 148 9.17 13.33 -3.43
C LYS A 148 9.47 14.82 -3.18
N LYS A 149 8.46 15.65 -2.91
CA LYS A 149 8.63 17.10 -2.70
C LYS A 149 8.88 17.48 -1.24
N VAL A 150 8.72 16.55 -0.31
CA VAL A 150 8.95 16.79 1.12
C VAL A 150 10.45 16.89 1.40
N LYS A 151 10.89 18.05 1.90
CA LYS A 151 12.27 18.28 2.36
C LYS A 151 12.32 18.24 3.88
N VAL A 152 13.06 17.26 4.44
CA VAL A 152 13.23 17.12 5.88
C VAL A 152 14.54 17.79 6.30
N ASN A 153 14.46 19.02 6.79
CA ASN A 153 15.64 19.79 7.21
C ASN A 153 15.97 19.64 8.71
N SER A 154 14.97 19.35 9.55
CA SER A 154 15.16 19.25 11.00
C SER A 154 15.94 18.00 11.40
N GLU A 155 17.06 18.18 12.10
CA GLU A 155 17.87 17.08 12.64
C GLU A 155 17.09 16.17 13.59
N ARG A 156 16.18 16.74 14.39
CA ARG A 156 15.30 15.96 15.26
C ARG A 156 14.39 15.05 14.44
N MET A 157 13.83 15.57 13.34
CA MET A 157 12.98 14.79 12.45
C MET A 157 13.77 13.71 11.71
N LYS A 158 14.98 14.03 11.22
CA LYS A 158 15.87 13.03 10.60
C LYS A 158 16.19 11.88 11.55
N LYS A 159 16.53 12.18 12.81
CA LYS A 159 16.77 11.16 13.85
C LYS A 159 15.53 10.32 14.14
N ALA A 160 14.36 10.94 14.23
CA ALA A 160 13.11 10.23 14.42
C ALA A 160 12.81 9.29 13.24
N LEU A 161 12.90 9.77 12.00
CA LEU A 161 12.68 8.95 10.80
C LEU A 161 13.70 7.80 10.68
N ALA A 162 14.97 8.05 10.98
CA ALA A 162 15.98 7.00 11.01
C ALA A 162 15.67 5.93 12.08
N ASN A 163 15.21 6.36 13.26
CA ASN A 163 14.78 5.42 14.29
C ASN A 163 13.52 4.64 13.88
N LEU A 164 12.58 5.29 13.19
CA LEU A 164 11.39 4.65 12.65
C LEU A 164 11.75 3.55 11.65
N THR A 165 12.75 3.78 10.80
CA THR A 165 13.25 2.75 9.87
C THR A 165 13.75 1.51 10.60
N VAL A 166 14.46 1.68 11.72
CA VAL A 166 14.93 0.56 12.55
C VAL A 166 13.77 -0.13 13.26
N CYS A 167 12.83 0.63 13.83
CA CYS A 167 11.70 0.07 14.58
C CYS A 167 10.58 -0.49 13.67
N GLY A 168 10.63 -0.24 12.36
CA GLY A 168 9.52 -0.46 11.45
C GLY A 168 8.98 -1.88 11.44
N PHE A 169 9.87 -2.89 11.44
CA PHE A 169 9.46 -4.29 11.47
C PHE A 169 8.76 -4.64 12.80
N GLY A 170 9.36 -4.27 13.94
CA GLY A 170 8.75 -4.47 15.25
C GLY A 170 7.40 -3.74 15.41
N ILE A 171 7.28 -2.51 14.89
CA ILE A 171 6.01 -1.78 14.88
C ILE A 171 4.97 -2.55 14.09
N TYR A 172 5.32 -3.02 12.90
CA TYR A 172 4.44 -3.84 12.09
C TYR A 172 4.03 -5.15 12.81
N MET A 173 4.92 -5.76 13.62
CA MET A 173 4.56 -6.95 14.40
C MET A 173 3.50 -6.68 15.47
N ILE A 174 3.60 -5.54 16.17
CA ILE A 174 2.79 -5.34 17.38
C ILE A 174 1.61 -4.38 17.20
N HIS A 175 1.58 -3.56 16.15
CA HIS A 175 0.56 -2.52 16.00
C HIS A 175 -0.87 -3.06 16.05
N TYR A 176 -1.10 -4.27 15.55
CA TYR A 176 -2.42 -4.90 15.53
C TYR A 176 -2.97 -5.15 16.94
N PHE A 177 -2.13 -5.40 17.95
CA PHE A 177 -2.58 -5.51 19.34
C PHE A 177 -3.17 -4.19 19.87
N PHE A 178 -2.78 -3.06 19.27
CA PHE A 178 -3.19 -1.73 19.71
C PHE A 178 -4.28 -1.10 18.83
N THR A 179 -4.55 -1.61 17.62
CA THR A 179 -5.57 -1.02 16.72
C THR A 179 -6.96 -1.07 17.34
N GLY A 180 -7.42 -2.24 17.77
CA GLY A 180 -8.73 -2.43 18.41
C GLY A 180 -8.89 -1.60 19.69
N PRO A 181 -8.00 -1.74 20.68
CA PRO A 181 -8.04 -0.94 21.91
C PRO A 181 -8.02 0.58 21.66
N SER A 182 -7.23 1.05 20.67
CA SER A 182 -7.19 2.48 20.35
C SER A 182 -8.53 2.97 19.80
N VAL A 183 -9.21 2.19 18.95
CA VAL A 183 -10.54 2.54 18.43
C VAL A 183 -11.58 2.54 19.56
N VAL A 184 -11.55 1.54 20.45
CA VAL A 184 -12.44 1.47 21.62
C VAL A 184 -12.24 2.68 22.51
N LEU A 185 -10.98 3.07 22.78
CA LEU A 185 -10.67 4.25 23.56
C LEU A 185 -11.19 5.54 22.91
N MET A 186 -10.97 5.72 21.60
CA MET A 186 -11.46 6.92 20.89
C MET A 186 -12.99 7.01 20.95
N ARG A 187 -13.70 5.88 20.90
CA ARG A 187 -15.15 5.85 21.08
C ARG A 187 -15.57 6.17 22.51
N ALA A 188 -14.84 5.66 23.51
CA ALA A 188 -15.14 5.88 24.93
C ALA A 188 -14.97 7.34 25.38
N ILE A 189 -14.14 8.13 24.67
CA ILE A 189 -13.96 9.57 24.92
C ILE A 189 -14.82 10.45 24.00
N ASP A 190 -15.83 9.87 23.34
CA ASP A 190 -16.74 10.56 22.43
C ASP A 190 -16.03 11.35 21.31
N MET A 191 -14.91 10.83 20.81
CA MET A 191 -14.19 11.44 19.70
C MET A 191 -15.12 11.55 18.47
N PRO A 192 -15.15 12.69 17.75
CA PRO A 192 -15.96 12.85 16.56
C PRO A 192 -15.71 11.75 15.53
N ILE A 193 -16.77 11.21 14.93
CA ILE A 193 -16.71 10.02 14.05
C ILE A 193 -15.62 10.13 12.97
N GLY A 194 -15.49 11.30 12.33
CA GLY A 194 -14.48 11.54 11.29
C GLY A 194 -13.03 11.54 11.79
N LEU A 195 -12.81 11.71 13.09
CA LEU A 195 -11.48 11.72 13.72
C LEU A 195 -11.17 10.43 14.50
N GLN A 196 -12.18 9.58 14.77
CA GLN A 196 -11.99 8.34 15.53
C GLN A 196 -10.89 7.46 14.96
N ILE A 197 -10.98 7.12 13.66
CA ILE A 197 -10.00 6.24 13.01
C ILE A 197 -8.63 6.91 12.87
N PRO A 198 -8.51 8.16 12.37
CA PRO A 198 -7.21 8.84 12.30
C PRO A 198 -6.48 8.94 13.65
N VAL A 199 -7.16 9.33 14.72
CA VAL A 199 -6.53 9.49 16.04
C VAL A 199 -6.21 8.13 16.65
N ALA A 200 -7.08 7.13 16.50
CA ALA A 200 -6.79 5.76 16.93
C ALA A 200 -5.55 5.19 16.22
N ALA A 201 -5.39 5.45 14.92
CA ALA A 201 -4.23 5.00 14.16
C ALA A 201 -2.93 5.68 14.64
N ILE A 202 -2.96 6.99 14.91
CA ILE A 202 -1.82 7.72 15.49
C ILE A 202 -1.45 7.15 16.85
N LEU A 203 -2.44 6.88 17.71
CA LEU A 203 -2.21 6.30 19.03
C LEU A 203 -1.59 4.90 18.93
N ALA A 204 -2.20 4.00 18.15
CA ALA A 204 -1.70 2.65 17.96
C ALA A 204 -0.26 2.66 17.44
N PHE A 205 0.04 3.52 16.46
CA PHE A 205 1.38 3.70 15.93
C PHE A 205 2.37 4.24 16.97
N ALA A 206 2.01 5.30 17.72
CA ALA A 206 2.87 5.92 18.71
C ALA A 206 3.21 4.98 19.88
N VAL A 207 2.21 4.24 20.39
CA VAL A 207 2.40 3.24 21.44
C VAL A 207 3.30 2.12 20.95
N SER A 208 3.04 1.61 19.74
CA SER A 208 3.86 0.54 19.14
C SER A 208 5.31 0.99 18.96
N TRP A 209 5.51 2.19 18.44
CA TRP A 209 6.85 2.74 18.25
C TRP A 209 7.57 2.93 19.58
N GLY A 210 6.90 3.52 20.58
CA GLY A 210 7.49 3.70 21.92
C GLY A 210 7.92 2.37 22.56
N LEU A 211 7.07 1.35 22.51
CA LEU A 211 7.37 0.03 23.07
C LEU A 211 8.53 -0.65 22.34
N VAL A 212 8.50 -0.68 21.02
CA VAL A 212 9.59 -1.27 20.21
C VAL A 212 10.90 -0.54 20.46
N TRP A 213 10.87 0.79 20.54
CA TRP A 213 12.04 1.59 20.85
C TRP A 213 12.63 1.29 22.25
N LEU A 214 11.78 1.09 23.26
CA LEU A 214 12.23 0.65 24.60
C LEU A 214 12.83 -0.75 24.57
N ILE A 215 12.22 -1.67 23.83
CA ILE A 215 12.71 -3.05 23.67
C ILE A 215 14.10 -3.05 23.02
N TYR A 216 14.32 -2.26 21.96
CA TYR A 216 15.63 -2.10 21.33
C TYR A 216 16.70 -1.54 22.28
N ARG A 217 16.29 -0.76 23.29
CA ARG A 217 17.19 -0.23 24.33
C ARG A 217 17.45 -1.23 25.46
N ALA A 218 16.57 -2.20 25.68
CA ALA A 218 16.64 -3.14 26.80
C ALA A 218 17.70 -4.25 26.64
N GLY A 219 18.31 -4.45 25.46
CA GLY A 219 19.48 -5.32 25.31
C GLY A 219 19.70 -5.92 23.91
N LYS A 220 20.83 -6.63 23.74
CA LYS A 220 21.23 -7.24 22.45
C LYS A 220 20.28 -8.36 21.99
N VAL A 221 19.70 -9.14 22.91
CA VAL A 221 18.79 -10.25 22.60
C VAL A 221 17.45 -9.74 22.03
N ALA A 222 17.00 -8.60 22.53
CA ALA A 222 15.74 -7.98 22.12
C ALA A 222 15.72 -7.60 20.63
N LYS A 223 16.88 -7.29 20.04
CA LYS A 223 17.02 -7.05 18.60
C LYS A 223 16.55 -8.25 17.77
N TYR A 224 16.91 -9.47 18.17
CA TYR A 224 16.51 -10.68 17.44
C TYR A 224 15.02 -11.01 17.53
N ILE A 225 14.29 -10.42 18.51
CA ILE A 225 12.86 -10.68 18.74
C ILE A 225 11.97 -9.73 17.91
N VAL A 226 12.40 -8.47 17.75
CA VAL A 226 11.65 -7.43 17.03
C VAL A 226 12.26 -7.02 15.69
N GLY A 227 13.37 -7.62 15.27
CA GLY A 227 14.06 -7.38 13.99
C GLY A 227 15.50 -6.90 14.15
#